data_AF-A0A4Q3VNC8-F1
#
_entry.id   AF-A0A4Q3VNC8-F1
#
_cell.length_a   1.000
_cell.length_b   1.000
_cell.length_c   1.000
_cell.angle_alpha   90.00
_cell.angle_beta   90.00
_cell.angle_gamma   90.00
#
_symmetry.space_group_name_H-M   'P 1'
#
loop_
_entity.id
_entity.type
_entity.pdbx_description
1 polymer ?
#
loop_
_entity_poly.entity_id
_entity_poly.type
_entity_poly.pdbx_seq_one_letter_code
_entity_poly.pdbx_strand_id
1 'polypeptide(L)'
;RAMIGGMVGNNSCGSNSVVYRSTREHLLEVKALLSDGSEAVFNAVDLDTFHQKCEGDTLEASIYRTVRSLLGNYDNQEEIRKEFPKKTVERRNTGYAVDLLLEMAPFTAGGPDFNFCSLIAGSEGTLAFITEIKLNVDPVPPKETGLLCVHFNSIDEALRANLVAVKYKISASELIDHYILECTKNNIEQQKNRFFVQGDPGAILVIEFARNNREDIIAEAQQCEAEMRSEGLGYHFPLLFGNDSKKIWTLRKAGLGLLSNLPGDEKAVPVIEDTAVDVQDLPAYIRDFNEILNKHGLYSVHYAHAGSGELHLRPIINLKTEQGNQLFRTIAEEIATLVKKYQGSLSGEHGDGRLRGEFIRQMVGEKNYQLLKEIKKAWDPGTIFNPNKIIDTPPMNTMLRYTPGQQTPAFKTVFRFHNQDILQHAEQCNGSGDCRKTQISGGTMCPSYMATRNEKETTRARANILREFLTNSDKLNRFDHKEIYEVMDLCLSCKGCKSECPSNVDVAKLKAEFLQHYYDANGVPLRAKLIAGFNSSSAAGSIWPGLYNFVMTNSVVSKWVKKSTGFA
;
A
#
# COMPACT_ATOMS: atom_id res chain seq x y z
N ARG A 1 -2.98 -7.26 -1.10
CA ARG A 1 -4.28 -7.80 -0.58
C ARG A 1 -4.52 -7.22 0.80
N ALA A 2 -5.73 -6.74 1.07
CA ALA A 2 -6.14 -6.22 2.38
C ALA A 2 -7.11 -7.20 3.07
N MET A 3 -7.25 -7.07 4.38
CA MET A 3 -8.23 -7.78 5.21
C MET A 3 -9.19 -6.74 5.81
N ILE A 4 -10.45 -7.08 6.05
CA ILE A 4 -11.45 -6.13 6.57
C ILE A 4 -11.02 -5.47 7.89
N GLY A 5 -10.41 -6.23 8.81
CA GLY A 5 -9.87 -5.65 10.05
C GLY A 5 -8.76 -4.62 9.80
N GLY A 6 -7.93 -4.82 8.77
CA GLY A 6 -6.93 -3.83 8.35
C GLY A 6 -7.56 -2.61 7.67
N MET A 7 -8.62 -2.81 6.87
CA MET A 7 -9.37 -1.71 6.26
C MET A 7 -10.02 -0.82 7.32
N VAL A 8 -10.63 -1.42 8.37
CA VAL A 8 -11.15 -0.66 9.52
C VAL A 8 -10.00 0.01 10.27
N GLY A 9 -8.94 -0.73 10.60
CA GLY A 9 -7.79 -0.20 11.34
C GLY A 9 -7.16 1.03 10.67
N ASN A 10 -7.03 1.03 9.35
CA ASN A 10 -6.43 2.14 8.60
C ASN A 10 -7.46 3.15 8.08
N ASN A 11 -8.76 2.93 8.31
CA ASN A 11 -9.84 3.62 7.63
C ASN A 11 -9.59 3.73 6.10
N SER A 12 -9.38 2.58 5.46
CA SER A 12 -8.97 2.55 4.06
C SER A 12 -10.05 3.07 3.13
N CYS A 13 -9.60 3.67 2.04
CA CYS A 13 -10.39 4.08 0.88
C CYS A 13 -9.97 3.28 -0.37
N GLY A 14 -10.57 3.60 -1.50
CA GLY A 14 -10.14 3.12 -2.81
C GLY A 14 -10.73 3.99 -3.92
N SER A 15 -10.43 3.69 -5.18
CA SER A 15 -10.78 4.54 -6.34
C SER A 15 -12.23 5.02 -6.41
N ASN A 16 -13.18 4.24 -5.89
CA ASN A 16 -14.61 4.58 -5.91
C ASN A 16 -15.11 5.31 -4.65
N SER A 17 -14.22 5.76 -3.74
CA SER A 17 -14.60 6.47 -2.51
C SER A 17 -15.32 7.80 -2.77
N VAL A 18 -15.20 8.37 -3.97
CA VAL A 18 -15.99 9.56 -4.37
C VAL A 18 -17.50 9.28 -4.26
N VAL A 19 -17.89 8.02 -4.47
CA VAL A 19 -19.27 7.55 -4.30
C VAL A 19 -19.46 6.90 -2.94
N TYR A 20 -18.57 5.97 -2.58
CA TYR A 20 -18.75 5.06 -1.44
C TYR A 20 -17.97 5.46 -0.18
N ARG A 21 -17.33 6.63 -0.15
CA ARG A 21 -16.61 7.14 1.02
C ARG A 21 -15.53 6.17 1.56
N SER A 22 -15.14 6.32 2.81
CA SER A 22 -14.11 5.52 3.48
C SER A 22 -14.72 4.38 4.28
N THR A 23 -13.90 3.46 4.77
CA THR A 23 -14.39 2.32 5.57
C THR A 23 -15.16 2.78 6.82
N ARG A 24 -14.81 3.94 7.39
CA ARG A 24 -15.46 4.55 8.55
C ARG A 24 -16.96 4.77 8.34
N GLU A 25 -17.38 5.27 7.19
CA GLU A 25 -18.80 5.56 6.90
C GLU A 25 -19.66 4.28 6.82
N HIS A 26 -19.03 3.11 6.67
CA HIS A 26 -19.71 1.83 6.60
C HIS A 26 -19.69 1.06 7.93
N LEU A 27 -18.92 1.51 8.93
CA LEU A 27 -18.74 0.76 10.17
C LEU A 27 -19.89 0.97 11.15
N LEU A 28 -20.76 -0.03 11.26
CA LEU A 28 -21.97 0.04 12.08
C LEU A 28 -21.72 -0.43 13.52
N GLU A 29 -21.00 -1.53 13.68
CA GLU A 29 -20.73 -2.15 14.98
C GLU A 29 -19.39 -2.88 14.96
N VAL A 30 -18.68 -2.82 16.09
CA VAL A 30 -17.46 -3.56 16.37
C VAL A 30 -17.63 -4.35 17.66
N LYS A 31 -17.28 -5.64 17.63
CA LYS A 31 -16.96 -6.40 18.84
C LYS A 31 -15.45 -6.46 18.98
N ALA A 32 -14.97 -6.18 20.18
CA ALA A 32 -13.54 -6.13 20.45
C ALA A 32 -13.19 -6.59 21.86
N LEU A 33 -11.92 -6.94 22.05
CA LEU A 33 -11.29 -7.09 23.35
C LEU A 33 -10.57 -5.79 23.72
N LEU A 34 -10.84 -5.28 24.92
CA LEU A 34 -10.15 -4.12 25.49
C LEU A 34 -8.80 -4.52 26.10
N SER A 35 -8.01 -3.54 26.52
CA SER A 35 -6.63 -3.79 27.01
C SER A 35 -6.57 -4.62 28.29
N ASP A 36 -7.65 -4.65 29.07
CA ASP A 36 -7.80 -5.48 30.27
C ASP A 36 -8.32 -6.90 29.97
N GLY A 37 -8.56 -7.21 28.69
CA GLY A 37 -9.10 -8.49 28.23
C GLY A 37 -10.63 -8.61 28.27
N SER A 38 -11.34 -7.58 28.73
CA SER A 38 -12.81 -7.56 28.70
C SER A 38 -13.35 -7.43 27.27
N GLU A 39 -14.52 -8.05 27.03
CA GLU A 39 -15.25 -7.90 25.77
C GLU A 39 -16.09 -6.62 25.78
N ALA A 40 -16.10 -5.90 24.66
CA ALA A 40 -16.93 -4.73 24.47
C ALA A 40 -17.59 -4.75 23.08
N VAL A 41 -18.79 -4.17 23.00
CA VAL A 41 -19.52 -3.95 21.75
C VAL A 41 -19.76 -2.47 21.59
N PHE A 42 -19.25 -1.91 20.49
CA PHE A 42 -19.40 -0.51 20.12
C PHE A 42 -20.33 -0.41 18.91
N ASN A 43 -21.41 0.34 19.05
CA ASN A 43 -22.35 0.70 18.00
C ASN A 43 -22.95 2.08 18.31
N ALA A 44 -23.90 2.54 17.48
CA ALA A 44 -24.63 3.78 17.74
C ALA A 44 -25.46 3.65 19.03
N VAL A 45 -25.32 4.62 19.93
CA VAL A 45 -26.05 4.71 21.19
C VAL A 45 -26.75 6.06 21.30
N ASP A 46 -28.00 6.03 21.74
CA ASP A 46 -28.77 7.24 22.03
C ASP A 46 -28.24 7.97 23.28
N LEU A 47 -28.80 9.14 23.56
CA LEU A 47 -28.38 9.99 24.68
C LEU A 47 -28.43 9.26 26.03
N ASP A 48 -29.55 8.59 26.32
CA ASP A 48 -29.76 7.91 27.60
C ASP A 48 -28.81 6.72 27.76
N THR A 49 -28.62 5.94 26.70
CA THR A 49 -27.68 4.83 26.66
C THR A 49 -26.23 5.32 26.80
N PHE A 50 -25.87 6.43 26.16
CA PHE A 50 -24.56 7.05 26.32
C PHE A 50 -24.30 7.43 27.79
N HIS A 51 -25.28 8.04 28.46
CA HIS A 51 -25.16 8.36 29.89
C HIS A 51 -25.06 7.10 30.75
N GLN A 52 -25.85 6.07 30.49
CA GLN A 52 -25.75 4.79 31.21
C GLN A 52 -24.38 4.12 31.01
N LYS A 53 -23.84 4.16 29.79
CA LYS A 53 -22.48 3.67 29.48
C LYS A 53 -21.37 4.42 30.22
N CYS A 54 -21.63 5.61 30.76
CA CYS A 54 -20.68 6.32 31.61
C CYS A 54 -20.65 5.80 33.06
N GLU A 55 -21.63 4.99 33.48
CA GLU A 55 -21.78 4.56 34.87
C GLU A 55 -21.01 3.26 35.17
N GLY A 56 -20.56 3.09 36.41
CA GLY A 56 -19.84 1.90 36.89
C GLY A 56 -18.32 1.95 36.73
N ASP A 57 -17.63 0.87 37.11
CA ASP A 57 -16.16 0.85 37.27
C ASP A 57 -15.42 0.02 36.19
N THR A 58 -16.08 -0.32 35.09
CA THR A 58 -15.45 -1.05 33.98
C THR A 58 -14.52 -0.16 33.16
N LEU A 59 -13.58 -0.77 32.42
CA LEU A 59 -12.74 -0.05 31.47
C LEU A 59 -13.58 0.65 30.40
N GLU A 60 -14.61 -0.03 29.87
CA GLU A 60 -15.56 0.57 28.93
C GLU A 60 -16.21 1.84 29.52
N ALA A 61 -16.71 1.79 30.77
CA ALA A 61 -17.33 2.96 31.38
C ALA A 61 -16.34 4.11 31.56
N SER A 62 -15.09 3.82 31.87
CA SER A 62 -14.02 4.83 31.97
C SER A 62 -13.72 5.50 30.61
N ILE A 63 -13.80 4.75 29.51
CA ILE A 63 -13.64 5.26 28.15
C ILE A 63 -14.76 6.27 27.83
N TYR A 64 -16.03 5.90 28.06
CA TYR A 64 -17.17 6.80 27.84
C TYR A 64 -17.09 8.05 28.72
N ARG A 65 -16.74 7.92 30.02
CA ARG A 65 -16.56 9.08 30.91
C ARG A 65 -15.46 10.02 30.44
N THR A 66 -14.34 9.47 30.00
CA THR A 66 -13.21 10.27 29.52
C THR A 66 -13.65 11.10 28.32
N VAL A 67 -14.28 10.47 27.32
CA VAL A 67 -14.73 11.19 26.12
C VAL A 67 -15.81 12.21 26.43
N ARG A 68 -16.76 11.89 27.34
CA ARG A 68 -17.75 12.85 27.84
C ARG A 68 -17.09 14.09 28.45
N SER A 69 -16.04 13.90 29.26
CA SER A 69 -15.30 15.00 29.89
C SER A 69 -14.55 15.84 28.85
N LEU A 70 -13.81 15.19 27.94
CA LEU A 70 -12.97 15.87 26.95
C LEU A 70 -13.80 16.65 25.93
N LEU A 71 -14.83 16.01 25.36
CA LEU A 71 -15.67 16.63 24.32
C LEU A 71 -16.80 17.49 24.90
N GLY A 72 -17.13 17.35 26.18
CA GLY A 72 -18.05 18.25 26.88
C GLY A 72 -17.45 19.60 27.27
N ASN A 73 -16.11 19.73 27.23
CA ASN A 73 -15.42 20.98 27.51
C ASN A 73 -15.44 21.91 26.29
N TYR A 74 -16.06 23.09 26.41
CA TYR A 74 -16.21 24.05 25.31
C TYR A 74 -14.87 24.47 24.66
N ASP A 75 -13.84 24.74 25.46
CA ASP A 75 -12.53 25.14 24.94
C ASP A 75 -11.86 24.02 24.14
N ASN A 76 -12.12 22.76 24.46
CA ASN A 76 -11.65 21.63 23.67
C ASN A 76 -12.42 21.53 22.36
N GLN A 77 -13.74 21.76 22.36
CA GLN A 77 -14.54 21.73 21.14
C GLN A 77 -14.04 22.76 20.12
N GLU A 78 -13.80 23.99 20.56
CA GLU A 78 -13.31 25.07 19.68
C GLU A 78 -11.92 24.77 19.13
N GLU A 79 -11.01 24.24 19.97
CA GLU A 79 -9.67 23.86 19.51
C GLU A 79 -9.70 22.72 18.50
N ILE A 80 -10.56 21.71 18.71
CA ILE A 80 -10.74 20.61 17.75
C ILE A 80 -11.22 21.16 16.41
N ARG A 81 -12.28 21.99 16.39
CA ARG A 81 -12.82 22.57 15.16
C ARG A 81 -11.83 23.47 14.44
N LYS A 82 -10.98 24.16 15.18
CA LYS A 82 -9.96 25.07 14.64
C LYS A 82 -8.80 24.34 13.97
N GLU A 83 -8.30 23.28 14.60
CA GLU A 83 -7.04 22.67 14.19
C GLU A 83 -7.19 21.44 13.29
N PHE A 84 -8.28 20.67 13.40
CA PHE A 84 -8.49 19.49 12.57
C PHE A 84 -8.70 19.85 11.09
N PRO A 85 -8.49 18.90 10.16
CA PRO A 85 -8.73 19.14 8.74
C PRO A 85 -10.15 19.63 8.47
N LYS A 86 -10.31 20.46 7.44
CA LYS A 86 -11.62 20.97 7.06
C LYS A 86 -12.59 19.85 6.67
N LYS A 87 -13.87 20.06 6.95
CA LYS A 87 -14.93 19.05 6.75
C LYS A 87 -15.11 18.61 5.29
N THR A 88 -14.69 19.44 4.33
CA THR A 88 -14.74 19.12 2.89
C THR A 88 -13.64 18.17 2.44
N VAL A 89 -12.61 17.92 3.27
CA VAL A 89 -11.61 16.87 3.02
C VAL A 89 -12.22 15.54 3.45
N GLU A 90 -12.75 14.80 2.49
CA GLU A 90 -13.50 13.57 2.77
C GLU A 90 -12.58 12.40 3.16
N ARG A 91 -11.42 12.29 2.50
CA ARG A 91 -10.41 11.29 2.85
C ARG A 91 -9.47 11.85 3.90
N ARG A 92 -9.59 11.38 5.13
CA ARG A 92 -8.73 11.85 6.22
C ARG A 92 -8.60 10.85 7.37
N ASN A 93 -7.35 10.66 7.75
CA ASN A 93 -6.87 10.11 9.00
C ASN A 93 -5.81 11.06 9.54
N THR A 94 -6.03 11.55 10.76
CA THR A 94 -5.13 12.50 11.40
C THR A 94 -5.18 12.25 12.90
N GLY A 95 -4.57 11.15 13.33
CA GLY A 95 -4.76 10.58 14.65
C GLY A 95 -6.18 10.04 14.86
N TYR A 96 -6.72 10.14 16.07
CA TYR A 96 -8.09 9.70 16.34
C TYR A 96 -9.09 10.75 15.85
N ALA A 97 -10.16 10.29 15.18
CA ALA A 97 -11.23 11.13 14.61
C ALA A 97 -12.18 11.70 15.68
N VAL A 98 -11.63 12.42 16.65
CA VAL A 98 -12.38 13.08 17.73
C VAL A 98 -13.23 14.23 17.24
N ASP A 99 -12.83 14.85 16.12
CA ASP A 99 -13.60 15.84 15.39
C ASP A 99 -14.92 15.27 14.88
N LEU A 100 -14.95 14.01 14.45
CA LEU A 100 -16.18 13.35 14.03
C LEU A 100 -17.07 13.01 15.23
N LEU A 101 -16.48 12.53 16.34
CA LEU A 101 -17.25 12.27 17.56
C LEU A 101 -17.87 13.55 18.15
N LEU A 102 -17.17 14.67 18.05
CA LEU A 102 -17.64 15.98 18.52
C LEU A 102 -18.92 16.43 17.81
N GLU A 103 -19.14 16.01 16.57
CA GLU A 103 -20.33 16.38 15.77
C GLU A 103 -21.55 15.49 16.10
N MET A 104 -21.41 14.51 16.99
CA MET A 104 -22.47 13.62 17.43
C MET A 104 -23.15 14.14 18.72
N ALA A 105 -24.37 13.68 19.00
CA ALA A 105 -24.98 13.85 20.31
C ALA A 105 -24.16 13.09 21.37
N PRO A 106 -24.03 13.58 22.62
CA PRO A 106 -24.59 14.81 23.16
C PRO A 106 -23.82 16.10 22.84
N PHE A 107 -22.67 16.03 22.17
CA PHE A 107 -21.73 17.16 22.09
C PHE A 107 -22.17 18.25 21.11
N THR A 108 -22.82 17.86 20.01
CA THR A 108 -23.45 18.78 19.07
C THR A 108 -24.94 18.50 18.99
N ALA A 109 -25.76 19.51 19.31
CA ALA A 109 -27.21 19.40 19.30
C ALA A 109 -27.74 19.11 17.87
N GLY A 110 -28.61 18.12 17.74
CA GLY A 110 -29.14 17.68 16.44
C GLY A 110 -28.15 16.85 15.60
N GLY A 111 -26.96 16.53 16.14
CA GLY A 111 -26.05 15.56 15.56
C GLY A 111 -26.61 14.13 15.62
N PRO A 112 -26.01 13.18 14.87
CA PRO A 112 -26.39 11.77 14.95
C PRO A 112 -26.05 11.16 16.32
N ASP A 113 -26.62 9.99 16.59
CA ASP A 113 -26.32 9.20 17.79
C ASP A 113 -24.81 8.94 17.94
N PHE A 114 -24.34 8.90 19.19
CA PHE A 114 -22.92 8.70 19.49
C PHE A 114 -22.47 7.32 19.02
N ASN A 115 -21.37 7.22 18.28
CA ASN A 115 -20.83 5.93 17.85
C ASN A 115 -19.30 5.91 17.84
N PHE A 116 -18.71 5.13 18.74
CA PHE A 116 -17.26 4.93 18.80
C PHE A 116 -16.66 4.28 17.55
N CYS A 117 -17.46 3.65 16.69
CA CYS A 117 -16.98 3.11 15.41
C CYS A 117 -16.27 4.18 14.57
N SER A 118 -16.70 5.44 14.62
CA SER A 118 -16.05 6.52 13.87
C SER A 118 -14.61 6.77 14.32
N LEU A 119 -14.32 6.56 15.61
CA LEU A 119 -12.99 6.70 16.19
C LEU A 119 -12.16 5.41 16.08
N ILE A 120 -12.80 4.24 16.20
CA ILE A 120 -12.14 2.93 16.03
C ILE A 120 -11.64 2.77 14.57
N ALA A 121 -12.41 3.21 13.59
CA ALA A 121 -11.98 3.25 12.20
C ALA A 121 -10.85 4.28 12.01
N GLY A 122 -9.64 3.81 11.71
CA GLY A 122 -8.43 4.65 11.65
C GLY A 122 -7.61 4.63 12.95
N SER A 123 -7.99 3.82 13.96
CA SER A 123 -7.23 3.69 15.20
C SER A 123 -5.98 2.80 15.09
N GLU A 124 -5.77 2.13 13.96
CA GLU A 124 -4.59 1.30 13.69
C GLU A 124 -4.32 0.21 14.75
N GLY A 125 -5.38 -0.28 15.40
CA GLY A 125 -5.27 -1.29 16.45
C GLY A 125 -4.58 -0.78 17.73
N THR A 126 -4.55 0.55 17.95
CA THR A 126 -4.03 1.13 19.19
C THR A 126 -5.08 1.15 20.30
N LEU A 127 -6.37 1.03 20.00
CA LEU A 127 -7.43 1.21 21.01
C LEU A 127 -8.04 -0.11 21.49
N ALA A 128 -8.24 -1.08 20.59
CA ALA A 128 -8.83 -2.36 20.93
C ALA A 128 -8.43 -3.45 19.92
N PHE A 129 -8.54 -4.71 20.31
CA PHE A 129 -8.36 -5.87 19.42
C PHE A 129 -9.72 -6.29 18.84
N ILE A 130 -9.95 -5.97 17.57
CA ILE A 130 -11.24 -6.22 16.89
C ILE A 130 -11.39 -7.70 16.54
N THR A 131 -12.52 -8.29 16.91
CA THR A 131 -12.86 -9.71 16.65
C THR A 131 -13.97 -9.87 15.62
N GLU A 132 -15.00 -9.02 15.66
CA GLU A 132 -16.12 -9.01 14.71
C GLU A 132 -16.43 -7.60 14.24
N ILE A 133 -16.84 -7.48 12.97
CA ILE A 133 -17.15 -6.22 12.31
C ILE A 133 -18.49 -6.36 11.60
N LYS A 134 -19.42 -5.45 11.88
CA LYS A 134 -20.67 -5.29 11.14
C LYS A 134 -20.56 -4.06 10.24
N LEU A 135 -20.71 -4.27 8.94
CA LEU A 135 -20.66 -3.22 7.93
C LEU A 135 -22.03 -3.01 7.27
N ASN A 136 -22.30 -1.77 6.90
CA ASN A 136 -23.23 -1.45 5.82
C ASN A 136 -22.64 -1.92 4.49
N VAL A 137 -23.49 -2.43 3.58
CA VAL A 137 -23.12 -2.78 2.21
C VAL A 137 -24.01 -2.03 1.22
N ASP A 138 -23.39 -1.42 0.22
CA ASP A 138 -24.12 -0.71 -0.82
C ASP A 138 -24.73 -1.67 -1.86
N PRO A 139 -25.78 -1.22 -2.58
CA PRO A 139 -26.26 -1.91 -3.78
C PRO A 139 -25.13 -2.12 -4.79
N VAL A 140 -25.27 -3.19 -5.58
CA VAL A 140 -24.34 -3.49 -6.69
C VAL A 140 -24.24 -2.26 -7.61
N PRO A 141 -23.03 -1.87 -8.03
CA PRO A 141 -22.85 -0.71 -8.90
C PRO A 141 -23.61 -0.87 -10.23
N PRO A 142 -23.89 0.25 -10.93
CA PRO A 142 -24.52 0.21 -12.24
C PRO A 142 -23.77 -0.70 -13.23
N LYS A 143 -24.51 -1.31 -14.16
CA LYS A 143 -24.00 -2.36 -15.04
C LYS A 143 -22.98 -1.86 -16.08
N GLU A 144 -23.17 -0.65 -16.57
CA GLU A 144 -22.33 -0.07 -17.61
C GLU A 144 -21.30 0.87 -17.00
N THR A 145 -20.05 0.70 -17.41
CA THR A 145 -18.95 1.60 -17.06
C THR A 145 -18.21 2.06 -18.30
N GLY A 146 -17.85 3.35 -18.33
CA GLY A 146 -17.05 3.94 -19.40
C GLY A 146 -15.94 4.81 -18.81
N LEU A 147 -14.78 4.78 -19.45
CA LEU A 147 -13.60 5.56 -19.06
C LEU A 147 -13.32 6.63 -20.10
N LEU A 148 -13.43 7.89 -19.71
CA LEU A 148 -12.95 9.03 -20.48
C LEU A 148 -11.50 9.31 -20.05
N CYS A 149 -10.54 8.96 -20.90
CA CYS A 149 -9.10 9.05 -20.58
C CYS A 149 -8.46 10.30 -21.20
N VAL A 150 -8.62 11.44 -20.56
CA VAL A 150 -8.24 12.74 -21.12
C VAL A 150 -6.73 12.97 -21.02
N HIS A 151 -6.11 13.37 -22.12
CA HIS A 151 -4.68 13.66 -22.19
C HIS A 151 -4.39 15.16 -22.04
N PHE A 152 -3.38 15.47 -21.23
CA PHE A 152 -2.98 16.84 -20.89
C PHE A 152 -1.48 17.06 -21.09
N ASN A 153 -1.09 18.32 -21.25
CA ASN A 153 0.32 18.70 -21.40
C ASN A 153 1.04 18.80 -20.04
N SER A 154 0.30 18.99 -18.96
CA SER A 154 0.85 19.11 -17.60
C SER A 154 -0.09 18.52 -16.55
N ILE A 155 0.46 18.27 -15.35
CA ILE A 155 -0.31 17.84 -14.18
C ILE A 155 -1.28 18.95 -13.71
N ASP A 156 -0.86 20.22 -13.74
CA ASP A 156 -1.73 21.35 -13.37
C ASP A 156 -2.98 21.41 -14.25
N GLU A 157 -2.83 21.25 -15.57
CA GLU A 157 -3.95 21.19 -16.52
C GLU A 157 -4.90 20.03 -16.19
N ALA A 158 -4.36 18.84 -15.89
CA ALA A 158 -5.17 17.68 -15.52
C ALA A 158 -5.94 17.89 -14.19
N LEU A 159 -5.33 18.53 -13.19
CA LEU A 159 -5.99 18.80 -11.91
C LEU A 159 -7.03 19.92 -12.01
N ARG A 160 -6.85 20.90 -12.91
CA ARG A 160 -7.92 21.87 -13.24
C ARG A 160 -9.09 21.17 -13.93
N ALA A 161 -8.80 20.29 -14.89
CA ALA A 161 -9.83 19.50 -15.56
C ALA A 161 -10.58 18.56 -14.60
N ASN A 162 -9.91 18.07 -13.56
CA ASN A 162 -10.58 17.30 -12.52
C ASN A 162 -11.70 18.09 -11.82
N LEU A 163 -11.56 19.41 -11.64
CA LEU A 163 -12.62 20.26 -11.08
C LEU A 163 -13.87 20.31 -11.97
N VAL A 164 -13.69 20.18 -13.29
CA VAL A 164 -14.80 20.02 -14.24
C VAL A 164 -15.40 18.62 -14.08
N ALA A 165 -14.57 17.57 -14.10
CA ALA A 165 -15.01 16.19 -14.05
C ALA A 165 -15.88 15.86 -12.82
N VAL A 166 -15.53 16.37 -11.64
CA VAL A 166 -16.29 16.10 -10.40
C VAL A 166 -17.72 16.66 -10.41
N LYS A 167 -18.03 17.63 -11.28
CA LYS A 167 -19.40 18.15 -11.47
C LYS A 167 -20.35 17.08 -12.05
N TYR A 168 -19.82 16.06 -12.71
CA TYR A 168 -20.59 15.07 -13.48
C TYR A 168 -20.89 13.77 -12.71
N LYS A 169 -20.83 13.76 -11.38
CA LYS A 169 -21.12 12.57 -10.54
C LYS A 169 -20.42 11.31 -11.04
N ILE A 170 -19.12 11.46 -11.23
CA ILE A 170 -18.19 10.41 -11.64
C ILE A 170 -18.07 9.33 -10.56
N SER A 171 -17.76 8.10 -10.95
CA SER A 171 -17.47 7.02 -9.99
C SER A 171 -16.00 6.94 -9.58
N ALA A 172 -15.10 7.50 -10.40
CA ALA A 172 -13.68 7.66 -10.08
C ALA A 172 -13.04 8.74 -10.99
N SER A 173 -11.97 9.38 -10.51
CA SER A 173 -11.08 10.22 -11.34
C SER A 173 -9.65 10.04 -10.86
N GLU A 174 -8.81 9.50 -11.74
CA GLU A 174 -7.51 8.95 -11.41
C GLU A 174 -6.42 9.54 -12.30
N LEU A 175 -5.38 10.11 -11.70
CA LEU A 175 -4.27 10.72 -12.42
C LEU A 175 -3.15 9.69 -12.68
N ILE A 176 -2.63 9.69 -13.91
CA ILE A 176 -1.42 8.98 -14.31
C ILE A 176 -0.46 10.00 -14.93
N ASP A 177 0.72 10.18 -14.36
CA ASP A 177 1.72 11.10 -14.89
C ASP A 177 2.62 10.48 -15.98
N HIS A 178 3.43 11.34 -16.61
CA HIS A 178 4.40 10.92 -17.61
C HIS A 178 5.44 9.91 -17.08
N TYR A 179 5.88 10.00 -15.82
CA TYR A 179 6.88 9.07 -15.27
C TYR A 179 6.36 7.63 -15.21
N ILE A 180 5.10 7.44 -14.79
CA ILE A 180 4.45 6.12 -14.83
C ILE A 180 4.33 5.65 -16.27
N LEU A 181 3.89 6.52 -17.19
CA LEU A 181 3.75 6.18 -18.60
C LEU A 181 5.09 5.76 -19.23
N GLU A 182 6.19 6.41 -18.89
CA GLU A 182 7.53 5.99 -19.31
C GLU A 182 7.89 4.62 -18.75
N CYS A 183 7.59 4.35 -17.47
CA CYS A 183 7.85 3.04 -16.87
C CYS A 183 7.04 1.91 -17.55
N THR A 184 5.85 2.20 -18.08
CA THR A 184 5.07 1.20 -18.83
C THR A 184 5.75 0.80 -20.15
N LYS A 185 6.61 1.64 -20.74
CA LYS A 185 7.38 1.31 -21.97
C LYS A 185 8.30 0.11 -21.78
N ASN A 186 8.73 -0.20 -20.57
CA ASN A 186 9.69 -1.28 -20.29
C ASN A 186 9.07 -2.50 -19.59
N ASN A 187 7.75 -2.53 -19.40
CA ASN A 187 7.04 -3.65 -18.80
C ASN A 187 6.20 -4.39 -19.86
N ILE A 188 6.46 -5.69 -20.05
CA ILE A 188 5.85 -6.52 -21.11
C ILE A 188 4.32 -6.57 -21.01
N GLU A 189 3.78 -6.62 -19.80
CA GLU A 189 2.33 -6.63 -19.59
C GLU A 189 1.74 -5.24 -19.83
N GLN A 190 2.35 -4.21 -19.27
CA GLN A 190 1.80 -2.85 -19.34
C GLN A 190 1.95 -2.20 -20.71
N GLN A 191 2.93 -2.61 -21.53
CA GLN A 191 2.99 -2.26 -22.95
C GLN A 191 1.69 -2.64 -23.69
N LYS A 192 1.03 -3.74 -23.32
CA LYS A 192 -0.25 -4.16 -23.93
C LYS A 192 -1.44 -3.34 -23.44
N ASN A 193 -1.34 -2.77 -22.23
CA ASN A 193 -2.42 -2.06 -21.57
C ASN A 193 -2.44 -0.55 -21.90
N ARG A 194 -1.42 -0.01 -22.57
CA ARG A 194 -1.29 1.42 -22.89
C ARG A 194 -1.74 1.81 -24.31
N PHE A 195 -2.52 0.97 -24.98
CA PHE A 195 -2.98 1.16 -26.38
C PHE A 195 -3.78 2.45 -26.63
N PHE A 196 -4.34 3.06 -25.58
CA PHE A 196 -5.13 4.29 -25.63
C PHE A 196 -4.29 5.57 -25.53
N VAL A 197 -2.98 5.45 -25.28
CA VAL A 197 -2.09 6.60 -25.07
C VAL A 197 -1.67 7.19 -26.41
N GLN A 198 -1.99 8.47 -26.64
CA GLN A 198 -1.56 9.22 -27.83
C GLN A 198 -0.37 10.13 -27.51
N GLY A 199 0.75 9.94 -28.21
CA GLY A 199 1.97 10.75 -28.02
C GLY A 199 2.63 10.52 -26.66
N ASP A 200 3.23 11.57 -26.11
CA ASP A 200 3.88 11.58 -24.79
C ASP A 200 3.20 12.64 -23.89
N PRO A 201 1.98 12.36 -23.36
CA PRO A 201 1.26 13.28 -22.48
C PRO A 201 2.03 13.56 -21.19
N GLY A 202 1.93 14.81 -20.70
CA GLY A 202 2.44 15.17 -19.38
C GLY A 202 1.64 14.50 -18.25
N ALA A 203 0.34 14.30 -18.47
CA ALA A 203 -0.55 13.53 -17.61
C ALA A 203 -1.77 13.00 -18.36
N ILE A 204 -2.39 11.95 -17.83
CA ILE A 204 -3.70 11.45 -18.24
C ILE A 204 -4.61 11.41 -17.02
N LEU A 205 -5.83 11.96 -17.15
CA LEU A 205 -6.90 11.78 -16.17
C LEU A 205 -7.86 10.70 -16.67
N VAL A 206 -8.00 9.61 -15.91
CA VAL A 206 -8.93 8.51 -16.18
C VAL A 206 -10.20 8.77 -15.38
N ILE A 207 -11.24 9.24 -16.06
CA ILE A 207 -12.54 9.57 -15.46
C ILE A 207 -13.50 8.41 -15.72
N GLU A 208 -14.05 7.83 -14.66
CA GLU A 208 -15.01 6.74 -14.76
C GLU A 208 -16.43 7.24 -14.56
N PHE A 209 -17.30 6.83 -15.47
CA PHE A 209 -18.74 6.97 -15.36
C PHE A 209 -19.35 5.58 -15.16
N ALA A 210 -20.25 5.45 -14.20
CA ALA A 210 -21.04 4.24 -13.98
C ALA A 210 -22.53 4.57 -14.07
N ARG A 211 -23.25 3.96 -15.04
CA ARG A 211 -24.68 4.21 -15.30
C ARG A 211 -25.40 2.91 -15.66
N ASN A 212 -26.72 2.98 -15.75
CA ASN A 212 -27.56 1.82 -16.08
C ASN A 212 -27.59 1.50 -17.59
N ASN A 213 -27.31 2.49 -18.44
CA ASN A 213 -27.19 2.32 -19.87
C ASN A 213 -25.94 3.06 -20.38
N ARG A 214 -25.52 2.72 -21.60
CA ARG A 214 -24.27 3.20 -22.19
C ARG A 214 -24.45 4.56 -22.86
N GLU A 215 -25.64 4.86 -23.35
CA GLU A 215 -26.00 6.10 -24.01
C GLU A 215 -25.86 7.30 -23.08
N ASP A 216 -26.26 7.16 -21.81
CA ASP A 216 -26.10 8.17 -20.77
C ASP A 216 -24.61 8.48 -20.55
N ILE A 217 -23.75 7.45 -20.51
CA ILE A 217 -22.30 7.62 -20.36
C ILE A 217 -21.72 8.39 -21.54
N ILE A 218 -22.13 8.07 -22.77
CA ILE A 218 -21.66 8.77 -23.97
C ILE A 218 -22.08 10.25 -23.92
N ALA A 219 -23.34 10.53 -23.57
CA ALA A 219 -23.86 11.89 -23.51
C ALA A 219 -23.16 12.73 -22.42
N GLU A 220 -23.00 12.19 -21.21
CA GLU A 220 -22.31 12.87 -20.12
C GLU A 220 -20.81 13.07 -20.41
N ALA A 221 -20.14 12.07 -20.99
CA ALA A 221 -18.74 12.18 -21.39
C ALA A 221 -18.53 13.26 -22.47
N GLN A 222 -19.45 13.37 -23.43
CA GLN A 222 -19.42 14.43 -24.45
C GLN A 222 -19.63 15.83 -23.86
N GLN A 223 -20.52 15.97 -22.88
CA GLN A 223 -20.72 17.24 -22.18
C GLN A 223 -19.47 17.64 -21.38
N CYS A 224 -18.91 16.68 -20.64
CA CYS A 224 -17.68 16.86 -19.88
C CYS A 224 -16.50 17.24 -20.79
N GLU A 225 -16.33 16.55 -21.93
CA GLU A 225 -15.34 16.92 -22.95
C GLU A 225 -15.57 18.32 -23.51
N ALA A 226 -16.82 18.68 -23.85
CA ALA A 226 -17.14 19.99 -24.39
C ALA A 226 -16.81 21.13 -23.40
N GLU A 227 -17.13 20.94 -22.12
CA GLU A 227 -16.80 21.91 -21.06
C GLU A 227 -15.28 22.04 -20.89
N MET A 228 -14.55 20.93 -20.80
CA MET A 228 -13.07 20.95 -20.73
C MET A 228 -12.46 21.69 -21.92
N ARG A 229 -12.93 21.41 -23.15
CA ARG A 229 -12.45 22.11 -24.36
C ARG A 229 -12.77 23.60 -24.34
N SER A 230 -13.93 23.99 -23.81
CA SER A 230 -14.30 25.41 -23.68
C SER A 230 -13.39 26.18 -22.72
N GLU A 231 -12.84 25.48 -21.72
CA GLU A 231 -11.83 26.00 -20.79
C GLU A 231 -10.39 25.87 -21.32
N GLY A 232 -10.20 25.32 -22.53
CA GLY A 232 -8.88 25.11 -23.13
C GLY A 232 -8.09 23.97 -22.48
N LEU A 233 -8.77 23.02 -21.85
CA LEU A 233 -8.17 21.88 -21.15
C LEU A 233 -8.28 20.60 -21.98
N GLY A 234 -7.17 19.85 -22.07
CA GLY A 234 -7.09 18.55 -22.71
C GLY A 234 -7.01 18.61 -24.24
N TYR A 235 -6.29 17.66 -24.84
CA TYR A 235 -6.14 17.60 -26.30
C TYR A 235 -6.62 16.29 -26.93
N HIS A 236 -6.76 15.21 -26.16
CA HIS A 236 -7.25 13.92 -26.64
C HIS A 236 -8.17 13.26 -25.60
N PHE A 237 -9.34 12.76 -26.04
CA PHE A 237 -10.46 12.35 -25.19
C PHE A 237 -11.04 10.97 -25.58
N PRO A 238 -10.25 9.90 -25.57
CA PRO A 238 -10.75 8.57 -25.88
C PRO A 238 -11.73 8.11 -24.79
N LEU A 239 -12.92 7.68 -25.23
CA LEU A 239 -13.95 7.06 -24.39
C LEU A 239 -13.95 5.54 -24.62
N LEU A 240 -13.64 4.78 -23.56
CA LEU A 240 -13.40 3.34 -23.63
C LEU A 240 -14.37 2.55 -22.75
N PHE A 241 -14.63 1.29 -23.13
CA PHE A 241 -15.63 0.44 -22.47
C PHE A 241 -15.13 -1.01 -22.31
N GLY A 242 -15.80 -1.77 -21.43
CA GLY A 242 -15.67 -3.23 -21.36
C GLY A 242 -14.24 -3.72 -21.06
N ASN A 243 -13.71 -4.61 -21.90
CA ASN A 243 -12.38 -5.20 -21.69
C ASN A 243 -11.24 -4.18 -21.78
N ASP A 244 -11.45 -3.09 -22.52
CA ASP A 244 -10.45 -2.03 -22.64
C ASP A 244 -10.35 -1.22 -21.34
N SER A 245 -11.48 -0.93 -20.69
CA SER A 245 -11.49 -0.31 -19.35
C SER A 245 -10.73 -1.15 -18.32
N LYS A 246 -10.85 -2.48 -18.37
CA LYS A 246 -10.09 -3.38 -17.47
C LYS A 246 -8.57 -3.27 -17.65
N LYS A 247 -8.09 -3.15 -18.90
CA LYS A 247 -6.65 -2.99 -19.18
C LYS A 247 -6.11 -1.68 -18.61
N ILE A 248 -6.87 -0.59 -18.75
CA ILE A 248 -6.51 0.73 -18.23
C ILE A 248 -6.42 0.69 -16.69
N TRP A 249 -7.39 0.06 -16.04
CA TRP A 249 -7.33 -0.13 -14.59
C TRP A 249 -6.16 -1.01 -14.14
N THR A 250 -5.82 -2.06 -14.90
CA THR A 250 -4.62 -2.86 -14.65
C THR A 250 -3.35 -2.02 -14.75
N LEU A 251 -3.24 -1.13 -15.75
CA LEU A 251 -2.12 -0.21 -15.90
C LEU A 251 -2.04 0.78 -14.72
N ARG A 252 -3.15 1.42 -14.36
CA ARG A 252 -3.21 2.36 -13.23
C ARG A 252 -2.82 1.70 -11.91
N LYS A 253 -3.26 0.46 -11.66
CA LYS A 253 -2.92 -0.32 -10.45
C LYS A 253 -1.46 -0.77 -10.43
N ALA A 254 -0.85 -1.00 -11.59
CA ALA A 254 0.55 -1.40 -11.69
C ALA A 254 1.53 -0.25 -11.40
N GLY A 255 1.09 1.02 -11.51
CA GLY A 255 1.91 2.23 -11.38
C GLY A 255 2.91 2.18 -10.22
N LEU A 256 2.44 1.93 -8.99
CA LEU A 256 3.28 1.83 -7.81
C LEU A 256 4.43 0.80 -7.95
N GLY A 257 4.09 -0.38 -8.44
CA GLY A 257 5.07 -1.44 -8.61
C GLY A 257 6.10 -1.14 -9.69
N LEU A 258 5.67 -0.45 -10.77
CA LEU A 258 6.53 -0.01 -11.84
C LEU A 258 7.63 0.94 -11.35
N LEU A 259 7.32 1.81 -10.38
CA LEU A 259 8.30 2.75 -9.79
C LEU A 259 9.42 2.05 -9.02
N SER A 260 9.18 0.82 -8.56
CA SER A 260 10.19 0.04 -7.86
C SER A 260 11.27 -0.51 -8.81
N ASN A 261 11.09 -0.37 -10.14
CA ASN A 261 12.03 -0.84 -11.15
C ASN A 261 13.22 0.10 -11.39
N LEU A 262 13.22 1.31 -10.80
CA LEU A 262 14.35 2.24 -10.92
C LEU A 262 15.67 1.53 -10.52
N PRO A 263 16.66 1.43 -11.42
CA PRO A 263 17.93 0.78 -11.13
C PRO A 263 18.78 1.63 -10.18
N GLY A 264 19.72 1.00 -9.46
CA GLY A 264 20.59 1.69 -8.48
C GLY A 264 19.98 1.81 -7.08
N ASP A 265 20.60 2.64 -6.24
CA ASP A 265 20.22 2.85 -4.83
C ASP A 265 19.19 3.98 -4.63
N GLU A 266 19.04 4.85 -5.62
CA GLU A 266 18.00 5.87 -5.66
C GLU A 266 16.66 5.21 -5.98
N LYS A 267 15.68 5.38 -5.07
CA LYS A 267 14.35 4.77 -5.20
C LYS A 267 13.26 5.82 -5.05
N ALA A 268 12.13 5.59 -5.71
CA ALA A 268 10.89 6.33 -5.45
C ALA A 268 10.33 5.92 -4.09
N VAL A 269 10.60 6.75 -3.07
CA VAL A 269 10.34 6.41 -1.66
C VAL A 269 8.97 6.92 -1.19
N PRO A 270 8.24 6.12 -0.38
CA PRO A 270 6.99 6.55 0.22
C PRO A 270 7.26 7.53 1.37
N VAL A 271 7.13 8.83 1.12
CA VAL A 271 7.26 9.88 2.15
C VAL A 271 5.93 10.57 2.37
N ILE A 272 5.40 11.13 1.29
CA ILE A 272 4.31 12.10 1.21
C ILE A 272 3.22 11.56 0.27
N GLU A 273 3.08 10.24 0.26
CA GLU A 273 2.32 9.50 -0.72
C GLU A 273 0.82 9.41 -0.44
N ASP A 274 0.30 10.17 0.51
CA ASP A 274 -1.08 9.99 0.98
C ASP A 274 -1.67 11.30 1.49
N THR A 275 -1.27 12.43 0.90
CA THR A 275 -1.79 13.72 1.34
C THR A 275 -3.14 13.98 0.70
N ALA A 276 -4.09 14.42 1.51
CA ALA A 276 -5.44 14.75 1.06
C ALA A 276 -5.74 16.21 1.37
N VAL A 277 -6.19 16.94 0.35
CA VAL A 277 -6.72 18.30 0.47
C VAL A 277 -8.09 18.34 -0.21
N ASP A 278 -8.82 19.42 -0.04
CA ASP A 278 -10.09 19.59 -0.76
C ASP A 278 -9.82 19.65 -2.26
N VAL A 279 -10.71 19.03 -3.02
CA VAL A 279 -10.62 18.95 -4.47
C VAL A 279 -10.36 20.33 -5.10
N GLN A 280 -11.01 21.38 -4.59
CA GLN A 280 -10.85 22.74 -5.09
C GLN A 280 -9.43 23.32 -4.90
N ASP A 281 -8.70 22.84 -3.90
CA ASP A 281 -7.35 23.32 -3.59
C ASP A 281 -6.25 22.59 -4.35
N LEU A 282 -6.54 21.42 -4.98
CA LEU A 282 -5.51 20.56 -5.58
C LEU A 282 -4.57 21.28 -6.55
N PRO A 283 -5.06 22.11 -7.49
CA PRO A 283 -4.18 22.80 -8.43
C PRO A 283 -3.20 23.75 -7.71
N ALA A 284 -3.66 24.48 -6.70
CA ALA A 284 -2.79 25.37 -5.93
C ALA A 284 -1.82 24.57 -5.03
N TYR A 285 -2.33 23.54 -4.36
CA TYR A 285 -1.53 22.65 -3.51
C TYR A 285 -0.39 22.00 -4.29
N ILE A 286 -0.65 21.46 -5.50
CA ILE A 286 0.41 20.79 -6.27
C ILE A 286 1.47 21.77 -6.78
N ARG A 287 1.10 23.01 -7.07
CA ARG A 287 2.06 24.04 -7.48
C ARG A 287 3.01 24.35 -6.33
N ASP A 288 2.46 24.68 -5.16
CA ASP A 288 3.24 24.98 -3.96
C ASP A 288 4.07 23.75 -3.51
N PHE A 289 3.54 22.54 -3.68
CA PHE A 289 4.26 21.28 -3.44
C PHE A 289 5.47 21.12 -4.37
N ASN A 290 5.32 21.40 -5.67
CA ASN A 290 6.41 21.31 -6.63
C ASN A 290 7.48 22.37 -6.37
N GLU A 291 7.12 23.55 -5.87
CA GLU A 291 8.11 24.56 -5.42
C GLU A 291 9.01 24.01 -4.30
N ILE A 292 8.43 23.28 -3.33
CA ILE A 292 9.18 22.62 -2.27
C ILE A 292 10.13 21.58 -2.85
N LEU A 293 9.68 20.71 -3.77
CA LEU A 293 10.56 19.72 -4.38
C LEU A 293 11.69 20.37 -5.20
N ASN A 294 11.38 21.41 -5.96
CA ASN A 294 12.36 22.14 -6.77
C ASN A 294 13.45 22.79 -5.90
N LYS A 295 13.10 23.33 -4.72
CA LYS A 295 14.06 23.87 -3.74
C LYS A 295 15.13 22.85 -3.34
N HIS A 296 14.77 21.56 -3.29
CA HIS A 296 15.66 20.47 -2.93
C HIS A 296 16.24 19.71 -4.15
N GLY A 297 15.98 20.19 -5.37
CA GLY A 297 16.41 19.52 -6.60
C GLY A 297 15.78 18.14 -6.81
N LEU A 298 14.61 17.90 -6.23
CA LEU A 298 13.90 16.63 -6.31
C LEU A 298 12.83 16.66 -7.40
N TYR A 299 12.63 15.50 -8.02
CA TYR A 299 11.47 15.21 -8.84
C TYR A 299 10.62 14.16 -8.12
N SER A 300 9.30 14.24 -8.30
CA SER A 300 8.36 13.27 -7.77
C SER A 300 7.51 12.68 -8.89
N VAL A 301 7.25 11.38 -8.75
CA VAL A 301 6.17 10.75 -9.49
C VAL A 301 4.85 11.17 -8.87
N HIS A 302 3.88 11.46 -9.72
CA HIS A 302 2.52 11.85 -9.37
C HIS A 302 1.53 10.79 -9.84
N TYR A 303 0.83 10.19 -8.89
CA TYR A 303 -0.41 9.47 -9.16
C TYR A 303 -1.42 9.89 -8.10
N ALA A 304 -2.70 9.90 -8.43
CA ALA A 304 -3.68 10.50 -7.54
C ALA A 304 -5.06 9.89 -7.68
N HIS A 305 -5.78 9.83 -6.57
CA HIS A 305 -7.24 9.78 -6.56
C HIS A 305 -7.74 11.22 -6.65
N ALA A 306 -7.55 11.82 -7.84
CA ALA A 306 -7.80 13.24 -8.08
C ALA A 306 -9.25 13.63 -7.75
N GLY A 307 -10.22 12.75 -8.02
CA GLY A 307 -11.63 12.99 -7.73
C GLY A 307 -11.96 13.14 -6.24
N SER A 308 -11.12 12.60 -5.35
CA SER A 308 -11.28 12.68 -3.89
C SER A 308 -10.23 13.57 -3.22
N GLY A 309 -9.43 14.26 -4.02
CA GLY A 309 -8.43 15.22 -3.56
C GLY A 309 -7.22 14.63 -2.85
N GLU A 310 -6.91 13.37 -3.13
CA GLU A 310 -5.76 12.67 -2.55
C GLU A 310 -4.66 12.45 -3.58
N LEU A 311 -3.44 12.81 -3.20
CA LEU A 311 -2.26 12.75 -4.04
C LEU A 311 -1.25 11.77 -3.45
N HIS A 312 -0.72 10.92 -4.33
CA HIS A 312 0.35 10.00 -4.01
C HIS A 312 1.63 10.41 -4.72
N LEU A 313 2.56 10.91 -3.92
CA LEU A 313 3.77 11.57 -4.37
C LEU A 313 4.99 10.84 -3.79
N ARG A 314 5.90 10.43 -4.68
CA ARG A 314 7.10 9.67 -4.34
C ARG A 314 8.34 10.33 -4.93
N PRO A 315 9.10 11.11 -4.13
CA PRO A 315 10.38 11.64 -4.55
C PRO A 315 11.43 10.52 -4.68
N ILE A 316 12.42 10.75 -5.53
CA ILE A 316 13.55 9.84 -5.72
C ILE A 316 14.65 10.18 -4.71
N ILE A 317 14.90 9.29 -3.75
CA ILE A 317 15.88 9.53 -2.66
C ILE A 317 16.69 8.25 -2.41
N ASN A 318 17.99 8.39 -2.15
CA ASN A 318 18.84 7.30 -1.68
C ASN A 318 18.87 7.25 -0.13
N LEU A 319 18.02 6.40 0.45
CA LEU A 319 17.93 6.22 1.90
C LEU A 319 19.12 5.51 2.54
N LYS A 320 20.05 4.95 1.75
CA LYS A 320 21.29 4.35 2.28
C LYS A 320 22.31 5.42 2.69
N THR A 321 22.16 6.66 2.22
CA THR A 321 23.04 7.78 2.59
C THR A 321 22.49 8.52 3.80
N GLU A 322 23.37 9.10 4.63
CA GLU A 322 22.97 9.97 5.74
C GLU A 322 22.20 11.20 5.24
N GLN A 323 22.68 11.83 4.17
CA GLN A 323 22.02 12.97 3.54
C GLN A 323 20.61 12.62 3.03
N GLY A 324 20.46 11.51 2.32
CA GLY A 324 19.16 11.08 1.80
C GLY A 324 18.18 10.70 2.93
N ASN A 325 18.66 10.09 4.01
CA ASN A 325 17.86 9.85 5.21
C ASN A 325 17.36 11.15 5.86
N GLN A 326 18.22 12.17 5.98
CA GLN A 326 17.83 13.46 6.54
C GLN A 326 16.84 14.18 5.61
N LEU A 327 17.13 14.21 4.31
CA LEU A 327 16.27 14.81 3.30
C LEU A 327 14.86 14.19 3.30
N PHE A 328 14.76 12.87 3.47
CA PHE A 328 13.49 12.17 3.59
C PHE A 328 12.61 12.72 4.72
N ARG A 329 13.19 13.01 5.89
CA ARG A 329 12.45 13.63 7.00
C ARG A 329 12.15 15.11 6.75
N THR A 330 13.12 15.87 6.24
CA THR A 330 12.95 17.30 5.92
C THR A 330 11.78 17.53 4.96
N ILE A 331 11.68 16.72 3.91
CA ILE A 331 10.58 16.81 2.94
C ILE A 331 9.25 16.49 3.62
N ALA A 332 9.17 15.46 4.46
CA ALA A 332 7.94 15.14 5.18
C ALA A 332 7.47 16.30 6.08
N GLU A 333 8.39 16.96 6.79
CA GLU A 333 8.12 18.09 7.67
C GLU A 333 7.67 19.35 6.91
N GLU A 334 8.33 19.68 5.79
CA GLU A 334 7.93 20.80 4.94
C GLU A 334 6.55 20.54 4.30
N ILE A 335 6.28 19.30 3.88
CA ILE A 335 4.96 18.92 3.34
C ILE A 335 3.89 18.86 4.42
N ALA A 336 4.19 18.42 5.64
CA ALA A 336 3.27 18.53 6.78
C ALA A 336 2.83 19.98 7.01
N THR A 337 3.79 20.91 6.92
CA THR A 337 3.51 22.36 7.00
C THR A 337 2.61 22.82 5.86
N LEU A 338 2.88 22.36 4.64
CA LEU A 338 2.07 22.69 3.47
C LEU A 338 0.63 22.14 3.61
N VAL A 339 0.46 20.88 3.99
CA VAL A 339 -0.86 20.27 4.18
C VAL A 339 -1.64 21.02 5.26
N LYS A 340 -1.00 21.42 6.35
CA LYS A 340 -1.63 22.25 7.40
C LYS A 340 -2.09 23.61 6.87
N LYS A 341 -1.31 24.28 6.00
CA LYS A 341 -1.70 25.53 5.32
C LYS A 341 -3.02 25.37 4.55
N TYR A 342 -3.22 24.22 3.91
CA TYR A 342 -4.46 23.89 3.17
C TYR A 342 -5.55 23.23 4.04
N GLN A 343 -5.33 23.13 5.36
CA GLN A 343 -6.23 22.44 6.30
C GLN A 343 -6.56 21.00 5.84
N GLY A 344 -5.60 20.33 5.23
CA GLY A 344 -5.71 18.96 4.72
C GLY A 344 -5.32 17.89 5.75
N SER A 345 -5.20 16.66 5.28
CA SER A 345 -4.72 15.50 6.04
C SER A 345 -3.43 14.95 5.42
N LEU A 346 -2.49 14.51 6.28
CA LEU A 346 -1.25 13.86 5.86
C LEU A 346 -1.44 12.39 5.47
N SER A 347 -2.58 11.81 5.84
CA SER A 347 -2.96 10.43 5.57
C SER A 347 -4.41 10.38 5.11
N GLY A 348 -4.66 10.31 3.81
CA GLY A 348 -6.00 10.12 3.26
C GLY A 348 -6.55 8.70 3.48
N GLU A 349 -5.76 7.65 3.16
CA GLU A 349 -6.24 6.26 3.15
C GLU A 349 -5.31 5.19 3.76
N HIS A 350 -4.03 5.49 3.96
CA HIS A 350 -3.03 4.50 4.40
C HIS A 350 -2.90 4.35 5.91
N GLY A 351 -3.35 5.35 6.68
CA GLY A 351 -3.09 5.49 8.11
C GLY A 351 -1.84 6.34 8.38
N ASP A 352 -1.76 6.87 9.60
CA ASP A 352 -0.63 7.64 10.08
C ASP A 352 0.59 6.73 10.27
N GLY A 353 0.39 5.61 10.97
CA GLY A 353 1.41 4.64 11.30
C GLY A 353 2.65 5.27 11.92
N ARG A 354 3.78 4.67 11.59
CA ARG A 354 5.10 5.16 12.03
C ARG A 354 5.67 6.25 11.13
N LEU A 355 5.19 6.31 9.89
CA LEU A 355 5.74 7.18 8.87
C LEU A 355 5.27 8.63 9.09
N ARG A 356 4.00 8.82 9.46
CA ARG A 356 3.38 10.13 9.61
C ARG A 356 3.02 10.48 11.04
N GLY A 357 2.99 9.49 11.94
CA GLY A 357 2.60 9.69 13.33
C GLY A 357 3.45 10.74 14.10
N GLU A 358 4.71 10.97 13.69
CA GLU A 358 5.56 12.06 14.21
C GLU A 358 4.91 13.44 14.03
N PHE A 359 4.16 13.64 12.94
CA PHE A 359 3.61 14.93 12.53
C PHE A 359 2.16 15.17 12.99
N ILE A 360 1.51 14.19 13.65
CA ILE A 360 0.12 14.37 14.11
C ILE A 360 0.01 15.59 15.03
N ARG A 361 0.98 15.78 15.93
CA ARG A 361 1.06 16.95 16.82
C ARG A 361 1.06 18.27 16.04
N GLN A 362 1.77 18.34 14.92
CA GLN A 362 1.79 19.51 14.03
C GLN A 362 0.45 19.69 13.32
N MET A 363 -0.21 18.59 12.93
CA MET A 363 -1.47 18.63 12.21
C MET A 363 -2.65 19.04 13.09
N VAL A 364 -2.78 18.53 14.31
CA VAL A 364 -3.92 18.81 15.19
C VAL A 364 -3.63 19.86 16.26
N GLY A 365 -2.39 20.33 16.37
CA GLY A 365 -1.97 21.27 17.42
C GLY A 365 -1.67 20.59 18.76
N GLU A 366 -0.89 21.27 19.60
CA GLU A 366 -0.41 20.73 20.89
C GLU A 366 -1.55 20.28 21.80
N LYS A 367 -2.57 21.13 21.97
CA LYS A 367 -3.67 20.89 22.91
C LYS A 367 -4.44 19.64 22.50
N ASN A 368 -4.83 19.53 21.23
CA ASN A 368 -5.53 18.33 20.74
C ASN A 368 -4.64 17.09 20.79
N TYR A 369 -3.34 17.20 20.53
CA TYR A 369 -2.43 16.06 20.66
C TYR A 369 -2.40 15.50 22.10
N GLN A 370 -2.43 16.36 23.12
CA GLN A 370 -2.58 15.90 24.51
C GLN A 370 -3.94 15.23 24.75
N LEU A 371 -5.04 15.72 24.16
CA LEU A 371 -6.35 15.04 24.21
C LEU A 371 -6.27 13.63 23.59
N LEU A 372 -5.57 13.46 22.46
CA LEU A 372 -5.38 12.14 21.85
C LEU A 372 -4.61 11.18 22.77
N LYS A 373 -3.62 11.69 23.53
CA LYS A 373 -2.89 10.92 24.55
C LYS A 373 -3.78 10.49 25.71
N GLU A 374 -4.64 11.38 26.19
CA GLU A 374 -5.61 11.07 27.23
C GLU A 374 -6.61 10.00 26.77
N ILE A 375 -7.11 10.10 25.54
CA ILE A 375 -7.95 9.06 24.93
C ILE A 375 -7.21 7.73 24.89
N LYS A 376 -6.01 7.68 24.31
CA LYS A 376 -5.22 6.44 24.25
C LYS A 376 -5.01 5.83 25.65
N LYS A 377 -4.69 6.64 26.65
CA LYS A 377 -4.51 6.19 28.04
C LYS A 377 -5.79 5.63 28.65
N ALA A 378 -6.95 6.19 28.32
CA ALA A 378 -8.23 5.67 28.79
C ALA A 378 -8.59 4.32 28.16
N TRP A 379 -8.28 4.13 26.87
CA TRP A 379 -8.52 2.86 26.17
C TRP A 379 -7.51 1.77 26.51
N ASP A 380 -6.26 2.14 26.73
CA ASP A 380 -5.15 1.23 26.97
C ASP A 380 -4.17 1.81 28.00
N PRO A 381 -4.50 1.73 29.30
CA PRO A 381 -3.66 2.29 30.37
C PRO A 381 -2.25 1.69 30.42
N GLY A 382 -2.10 0.43 29.98
CA GLY A 382 -0.83 -0.28 29.91
C GLY A 382 -0.01 0.01 28.65
N THR A 383 -0.58 0.73 27.67
CA THR A 383 0.04 1.01 26.37
C THR A 383 0.54 -0.27 25.67
N ILE A 384 -0.23 -1.36 25.74
CA ILE A 384 0.11 -2.66 25.14
C ILE A 384 -0.34 -2.79 23.69
N PHE A 385 -1.39 -2.07 23.28
CA PHE A 385 -1.94 -2.11 21.94
C PHE A 385 -1.20 -1.15 21.00
N ASN A 386 -0.48 -1.76 20.06
CA ASN A 386 0.30 -1.14 19.00
C ASN A 386 1.04 0.15 19.46
N PRO A 387 1.98 0.04 20.42
CA PRO A 387 2.61 1.20 21.04
C PRO A 387 3.40 2.06 20.06
N ASN A 388 3.47 3.35 20.36
CA ASN A 388 4.23 4.38 19.65
C ASN A 388 3.76 4.60 18.20
N LYS A 389 2.45 4.48 17.98
CA LYS A 389 1.72 4.87 16.76
C LYS A 389 0.58 5.79 17.18
N ILE A 390 0.23 6.74 16.34
CA ILE A 390 -0.72 7.84 16.60
C ILE A 390 -0.24 8.79 17.70
N ILE A 391 0.09 8.28 18.88
CA ILE A 391 0.75 9.01 19.96
C ILE A 391 2.16 8.49 20.21
N ASP A 392 3.02 9.40 20.68
CA ASP A 392 4.41 9.15 21.06
C ASP A 392 5.19 8.39 19.97
N THR A 393 4.86 8.69 18.71
CA THR A 393 5.48 8.07 17.54
C THR A 393 6.93 8.54 17.43
N PRO A 394 7.91 7.63 17.33
CA PRO A 394 9.32 8.00 17.18
C PRO A 394 9.54 8.67 15.82
N PRO A 395 10.64 9.43 15.64
CA PRO A 395 10.90 10.09 14.37
C PRO A 395 10.93 9.11 13.20
N MET A 396 10.32 9.49 12.07
CA MET A 396 10.03 8.60 10.94
C MET A 396 11.28 7.95 10.32
N ASN A 397 12.44 8.57 10.50
CA ASN A 397 13.72 8.16 9.92
C ASN A 397 14.61 7.34 10.86
N THR A 398 14.09 6.84 12.00
CA THR A 398 14.88 6.14 13.04
C THR A 398 14.85 4.61 12.98
N MET A 399 13.86 4.00 12.32
CA MET A 399 13.80 2.54 12.13
C MET A 399 13.55 2.18 10.68
N LEU A 400 14.54 2.49 9.85
CA LEU A 400 14.49 2.20 8.43
C LEU A 400 14.98 0.80 8.12
N ARG A 401 14.63 0.34 6.92
CA ARG A 401 15.19 -0.87 6.31
C ARG A 401 16.71 -0.79 6.13
N TYR A 402 17.24 0.42 5.97
CA TYR A 402 18.66 0.69 5.71
C TYR A 402 19.27 1.41 6.89
N THR A 403 20.48 1.04 7.26
CA THR A 403 21.30 1.86 8.16
C THR A 403 21.97 2.96 7.33
N PRO A 404 21.69 4.25 7.59
CA PRO A 404 22.34 5.33 6.85
C PRO A 404 23.86 5.27 6.99
N GLY A 405 24.58 5.45 5.88
CA GLY A 405 26.04 5.36 5.83
C GLY A 405 26.60 3.93 5.74
N GLN A 406 25.74 2.90 5.73
CA GLN A 406 26.20 1.51 5.65
C GLN A 406 26.97 1.24 4.35
N GLN A 407 28.13 0.63 4.48
CA GLN A 407 28.94 0.20 3.33
C GLN A 407 28.45 -1.16 2.84
N THR A 408 28.01 -1.21 1.59
CA THR A 408 27.64 -2.47 0.93
C THR A 408 28.84 -2.97 0.14
N PRO A 409 29.33 -4.21 0.35
CA PRO A 409 30.43 -4.74 -0.42
C PRO A 409 30.00 -5.00 -1.87
N ALA A 410 30.95 -4.89 -2.80
CA ALA A 410 30.72 -5.30 -4.18
C ALA A 410 30.64 -6.83 -4.27
N PHE A 411 29.55 -7.34 -4.85
CA PHE A 411 29.35 -8.77 -5.05
C PHE A 411 29.87 -9.19 -6.43
N LYS A 412 30.82 -10.14 -6.46
CA LYS A 412 31.20 -10.80 -7.71
C LYS A 412 30.04 -11.70 -8.15
N THR A 413 29.54 -11.48 -9.35
CA THR A 413 28.39 -12.23 -9.88
C THR A 413 28.72 -12.95 -11.18
N VAL A 414 28.08 -14.10 -11.41
CA VAL A 414 28.19 -14.87 -12.67
C VAL A 414 27.17 -14.36 -13.68
N PHE A 415 25.96 -14.07 -13.23
CA PHE A 415 24.92 -13.45 -14.04
C PHE A 415 25.10 -11.94 -14.11
N ARG A 416 24.85 -11.36 -15.29
CA ARG A 416 24.93 -9.90 -15.49
C ARG A 416 23.70 -9.20 -14.95
N PHE A 417 23.83 -8.28 -14.01
CA PHE A 417 22.76 -7.37 -13.60
C PHE A 417 22.99 -6.01 -14.29
N HIS A 418 22.09 -5.63 -15.20
CA HIS A 418 22.28 -4.42 -16.02
C HIS A 418 21.97 -3.16 -15.21
N ASN A 419 22.92 -2.22 -15.15
CA ASN A 419 22.82 -0.94 -14.45
C ASN A 419 22.53 -1.04 -12.94
N GLN A 420 22.72 -2.22 -12.35
CA GLN A 420 22.53 -2.48 -10.92
C GLN A 420 23.27 -3.75 -10.52
N ASP A 421 23.45 -4.00 -9.23
CA ASP A 421 23.97 -5.26 -8.72
C ASP A 421 22.86 -6.23 -8.27
N ILE A 422 23.26 -7.40 -7.73
CA ILE A 422 22.33 -8.41 -7.22
C ILE A 422 21.51 -7.92 -6.02
N LEU A 423 22.10 -7.13 -5.12
CA LEU A 423 21.44 -6.63 -3.93
C LEU A 423 20.37 -5.61 -4.33
N GLN A 424 20.72 -4.66 -5.18
CA GLN A 424 19.82 -3.68 -5.76
C GLN A 424 18.66 -4.34 -6.50
N HIS A 425 18.93 -5.44 -7.22
CA HIS A 425 17.88 -6.23 -7.87
C HIS A 425 16.92 -6.90 -6.86
N ALA A 426 17.44 -7.41 -5.74
CA ALA A 426 16.58 -7.93 -4.66
C ALA A 426 15.79 -6.80 -3.96
N GLU A 427 16.35 -5.60 -3.88
CA GLU A 427 15.74 -4.40 -3.31
C GLU A 427 14.61 -3.80 -4.13
N GLN A 428 14.48 -4.17 -5.42
CA GLN A 428 13.30 -3.83 -6.23
C GLN A 428 12.00 -4.41 -5.64
N CYS A 429 12.07 -5.42 -4.77
CA CYS A 429 10.91 -5.91 -4.03
C CYS A 429 10.42 -4.87 -3.01
N ASN A 430 9.28 -4.22 -3.32
CA ASN A 430 8.64 -3.26 -2.42
C ASN A 430 7.87 -3.91 -1.24
N GLY A 431 7.48 -5.19 -1.35
CA GLY A 431 6.83 -5.97 -0.29
C GLY A 431 5.30 -6.02 -0.34
N SER A 432 4.65 -5.51 -1.40
CA SER A 432 3.18 -5.35 -1.59
C SER A 432 2.29 -6.58 -1.34
N GLY A 433 2.87 -7.77 -1.21
CA GLY A 433 2.11 -9.00 -0.97
C GLY A 433 1.27 -9.46 -2.17
N ASP A 434 1.51 -8.89 -3.36
CA ASP A 434 0.91 -9.36 -4.63
C ASP A 434 1.23 -10.84 -4.88
N CYS A 435 2.38 -11.29 -4.41
CA CYS A 435 2.80 -12.68 -4.41
C CYS A 435 2.16 -13.51 -3.28
N ARG A 436 0.89 -13.25 -2.95
CA ARG A 436 0.05 -14.08 -2.06
C ARG A 436 -1.25 -14.51 -2.77
N LYS A 437 -1.17 -14.71 -4.09
CA LYS A 437 -2.32 -15.17 -4.90
C LYS A 437 -2.75 -16.57 -4.50
N THR A 438 -4.03 -16.85 -4.70
CA THR A 438 -4.65 -18.17 -4.49
C THR A 438 -5.29 -18.64 -5.80
N GLN A 439 -5.70 -19.90 -5.85
CA GLN A 439 -6.41 -20.48 -7.00
C GLN A 439 -7.71 -19.73 -7.30
N ILE A 440 -8.30 -19.09 -6.29
CA ILE A 440 -9.52 -18.28 -6.42
C ILE A 440 -9.23 -16.94 -7.13
N SER A 441 -8.10 -16.30 -6.82
CA SER A 441 -7.75 -15.02 -7.46
C SER A 441 -7.18 -15.16 -8.87
N GLY A 442 -6.79 -16.38 -9.27
CA GLY A 442 -6.09 -16.62 -10.54
C GLY A 442 -4.70 -15.99 -10.60
N GLY A 443 -4.11 -16.02 -11.80
CA GLY A 443 -2.75 -15.57 -12.09
C GLY A 443 -1.66 -16.60 -11.77
N THR A 444 -0.45 -16.32 -12.22
CA THR A 444 0.75 -17.11 -11.94
C THR A 444 1.26 -16.80 -10.55
N MET A 445 1.46 -17.86 -9.76
CA MET A 445 2.04 -17.75 -8.43
C MET A 445 3.04 -18.88 -8.20
N CYS A 446 3.98 -18.69 -7.26
CA CYS A 446 4.92 -19.76 -6.88
C CYS A 446 4.13 -21.01 -6.48
N PRO A 447 4.30 -22.15 -7.18
CA PRO A 447 3.54 -23.37 -6.87
C PRO A 447 3.75 -23.85 -5.44
N SER A 448 4.95 -23.63 -4.88
CA SER A 448 5.26 -23.88 -3.48
C SER A 448 4.31 -23.14 -2.54
N TYR A 449 4.19 -21.80 -2.66
CA TYR A 449 3.26 -21.01 -1.86
C TYR A 449 1.81 -21.45 -2.07
N MET A 450 1.43 -21.81 -3.29
CA MET A 450 0.08 -22.29 -3.60
C MET A 450 -0.24 -23.59 -2.88
N ALA A 451 0.74 -24.47 -2.71
CA ALA A 451 0.59 -25.73 -1.99
C ALA A 451 0.60 -25.53 -0.46
N THR A 452 1.53 -24.74 0.07
CA THR A 452 1.79 -24.67 1.52
C THR A 452 1.12 -23.50 2.24
N ARG A 453 0.82 -22.42 1.51
CA ARG A 453 0.39 -21.11 2.04
C ARG A 453 1.39 -20.46 3.01
N ASN A 454 2.61 -20.96 3.08
CA ASN A 454 3.63 -20.44 3.97
C ASN A 454 4.30 -19.20 3.35
N GLU A 455 4.32 -18.09 4.10
CA GLU A 455 4.90 -16.80 3.68
C GLU A 455 6.33 -16.93 3.15
N LYS A 456 7.14 -17.83 3.74
CA LYS A 456 8.53 -18.06 3.34
C LYS A 456 8.69 -18.47 1.87
N GLU A 457 7.63 -19.00 1.25
CA GLU A 457 7.65 -19.50 -0.12
C GLU A 457 7.14 -18.49 -1.14
N THR A 458 6.84 -17.27 -0.70
CA THR A 458 6.43 -16.16 -1.57
C THR A 458 7.63 -15.54 -2.29
N THR A 459 7.35 -14.80 -3.37
CA THR A 459 8.38 -14.03 -4.10
C THR A 459 9.04 -13.00 -3.19
N ARG A 460 8.26 -12.28 -2.39
CA ARG A 460 8.77 -11.23 -1.50
C ARG A 460 9.64 -11.79 -0.37
N ALA A 461 9.29 -12.94 0.22
CA ALA A 461 10.13 -13.55 1.24
C ALA A 461 11.49 -13.96 0.68
N ARG A 462 11.53 -14.52 -0.54
CA ARG A 462 12.77 -14.88 -1.24
C ARG A 462 13.68 -13.69 -1.52
N ALA A 463 13.11 -12.58 -1.99
CA ALA A 463 13.88 -11.35 -2.20
C ALA A 463 14.37 -10.75 -0.87
N ASN A 464 13.49 -10.71 0.15
CA ASN A 464 13.82 -10.13 1.45
C ASN A 464 14.91 -10.91 2.20
N ILE A 465 14.85 -12.25 2.23
CA ILE A 465 15.86 -13.05 2.94
C ILE A 465 17.24 -12.94 2.28
N LEU A 466 17.28 -12.93 0.93
CA LEU A 466 18.53 -12.74 0.21
C LEU A 466 19.11 -11.37 0.52
N ARG A 467 18.29 -10.32 0.45
CA ARG A 467 18.70 -8.96 0.79
C ARG A 467 19.25 -8.86 2.21
N GLU A 468 18.57 -9.46 3.18
CA GLU A 468 18.95 -9.44 4.60
C GLU A 468 20.38 -9.93 4.80
N PHE A 469 20.68 -11.14 4.32
CA PHE A 469 22.01 -11.74 4.51
C PHE A 469 23.09 -11.09 3.66
N LEU A 470 22.76 -10.63 2.45
CA LEU A 470 23.74 -9.87 1.65
C LEU A 470 24.09 -8.53 2.29
N THR A 471 23.16 -7.90 3.00
CA THR A 471 23.39 -6.60 3.66
C THR A 471 24.10 -6.77 5.00
N ASN A 472 23.59 -7.65 5.85
CA ASN A 472 23.91 -7.67 7.28
C ASN A 472 24.84 -8.80 7.72
N SER A 473 25.14 -9.78 6.85
CA SER A 473 26.03 -10.88 7.24
C SER A 473 27.49 -10.42 7.39
N ASP A 474 28.12 -10.90 8.44
CA ASP A 474 29.55 -10.79 8.74
C ASP A 474 30.41 -11.85 8.03
N LYS A 475 29.80 -12.87 7.40
CA LYS A 475 30.53 -13.89 6.66
C LYS A 475 31.28 -13.30 5.47
N LEU A 476 32.48 -13.83 5.20
CA LEU A 476 33.25 -13.50 4.01
C LEU A 476 32.47 -13.87 2.73
N ASN A 477 31.86 -15.05 2.70
CA ASN A 477 30.88 -15.42 1.68
C ASN A 477 29.46 -15.15 2.20
N ARG A 478 28.91 -13.99 1.89
CA ARG A 478 27.54 -13.60 2.29
C ARG A 478 26.44 -14.40 1.60
N PHE A 479 26.77 -15.26 0.64
CA PHE A 479 25.82 -16.22 0.04
C PHE A 479 25.78 -17.55 0.81
N ASP A 480 26.73 -17.82 1.70
CA ASP A 480 26.79 -19.10 2.42
C ASP A 480 25.83 -19.10 3.63
N HIS A 481 24.52 -19.18 3.37
CA HIS A 481 23.48 -19.24 4.42
C HIS A 481 22.41 -20.28 4.08
N LYS A 482 22.11 -21.15 5.06
CA LYS A 482 21.11 -22.22 4.91
C LYS A 482 19.70 -21.66 4.84
N GLU A 483 19.46 -20.55 5.52
CA GLU A 483 18.20 -19.82 5.58
C GLU A 483 17.78 -19.34 4.19
N ILE A 484 18.72 -18.81 3.40
CA ILE A 484 18.46 -18.45 2.01
C ILE A 484 18.18 -19.72 1.19
N TYR A 485 18.98 -20.78 1.39
CA TYR A 485 18.81 -22.05 0.68
C TYR A 485 17.41 -22.65 0.90
N GLU A 486 16.95 -22.73 2.14
CA GLU A 486 15.64 -23.27 2.51
C GLU A 486 14.47 -22.50 1.87
N VAL A 487 14.56 -21.17 1.84
CA VAL A 487 13.55 -20.30 1.22
C VAL A 487 13.55 -20.41 -0.31
N MET A 488 14.72 -20.67 -0.90
CA MET A 488 14.89 -20.81 -2.35
C MET A 488 14.66 -22.25 -2.86
N ASP A 489 14.76 -23.29 -2.02
CA ASP A 489 14.80 -24.70 -2.46
C ASP A 489 13.58 -25.06 -3.30
N LEU A 490 12.37 -24.78 -2.80
CA LEU A 490 11.11 -25.07 -3.48
C LEU A 490 10.76 -24.10 -4.64
N CYS A 491 11.65 -23.15 -4.97
CA CYS A 491 11.46 -22.31 -6.15
C CYS A 491 11.74 -23.11 -7.44
N LEU A 492 10.74 -23.23 -8.32
CA LEU A 492 10.90 -23.92 -9.61
C LEU A 492 11.65 -23.11 -10.68
N SER A 493 12.04 -21.87 -10.38
CA SER A 493 12.70 -20.96 -11.34
C SER A 493 11.89 -20.73 -12.63
N CYS A 494 10.56 -20.83 -12.58
CA CYS A 494 9.66 -20.69 -13.74
C CYS A 494 9.54 -19.26 -14.30
N LYS A 495 10.17 -18.27 -13.66
CA LYS A 495 10.14 -16.84 -14.03
C LYS A 495 8.76 -16.16 -13.97
N GLY A 496 7.74 -16.77 -13.38
CA GLY A 496 6.44 -16.10 -13.14
C GLY A 496 6.57 -14.82 -12.30
N CYS A 497 7.53 -14.78 -11.37
CA CYS A 497 7.87 -13.58 -10.61
C CYS A 497 8.36 -12.42 -11.49
N LYS A 498 9.10 -12.70 -12.57
CA LYS A 498 9.59 -11.67 -13.48
C LYS A 498 8.48 -11.07 -14.33
N SER A 499 7.51 -11.88 -14.74
CA SER A 499 6.44 -11.45 -15.65
C SER A 499 5.25 -10.81 -14.94
N GLU A 500 4.84 -11.33 -13.78
CA GLU A 500 3.63 -10.87 -13.10
C GLU A 500 3.88 -9.95 -11.90
N CYS A 501 5.10 -9.92 -11.35
CA CYS A 501 5.39 -8.95 -10.30
C CYS A 501 5.44 -7.56 -10.94
N PRO A 502 4.66 -6.59 -10.46
CA PRO A 502 4.75 -5.21 -10.95
C PRO A 502 6.18 -4.62 -10.87
N SER A 503 6.97 -5.06 -9.89
CA SER A 503 8.36 -4.68 -9.67
C SER A 503 9.39 -5.55 -10.42
N ASN A 504 8.96 -6.40 -11.36
CA ASN A 504 9.81 -7.22 -12.25
C ASN A 504 10.98 -7.99 -11.57
N VAL A 505 10.86 -8.32 -10.28
CA VAL A 505 11.93 -9.00 -9.52
C VAL A 505 12.14 -10.41 -10.07
N ASP A 506 13.30 -10.66 -10.67
CA ASP A 506 13.64 -11.96 -11.27
C ASP A 506 14.23 -12.89 -10.21
N VAL A 507 13.37 -13.45 -9.35
CA VAL A 507 13.78 -14.40 -8.30
C VAL A 507 14.40 -15.67 -8.88
N ALA A 508 14.08 -16.05 -10.12
CA ALA A 508 14.72 -17.19 -10.78
C ALA A 508 16.21 -16.92 -11.02
N LYS A 509 16.55 -15.71 -11.47
CA LYS A 509 17.93 -15.26 -11.63
C LYS A 509 18.64 -15.10 -10.28
N LEU A 510 17.98 -14.49 -9.29
CA LEU A 510 18.53 -14.36 -7.94
C LEU A 510 18.85 -15.73 -7.32
N LYS A 511 17.95 -16.72 -7.48
CA LYS A 511 18.20 -18.09 -7.04
C LYS A 511 19.39 -18.72 -7.75
N ALA A 512 19.47 -18.58 -9.07
CA ALA A 512 20.55 -19.19 -9.85
C ALA A 512 21.93 -18.63 -9.44
N GLU A 513 22.02 -17.31 -9.27
CA GLU A 513 23.23 -16.65 -8.76
C GLU A 513 23.56 -17.12 -7.34
N PHE A 514 22.59 -17.08 -6.41
CA PHE A 514 22.78 -17.57 -5.04
C PHE A 514 23.27 -19.03 -5.00
N LEU A 515 22.63 -19.93 -5.74
CA LEU A 515 22.98 -21.34 -5.74
C LEU A 515 24.39 -21.60 -6.28
N GLN A 516 24.87 -20.80 -7.23
CA GLN A 516 26.25 -20.90 -7.70
C GLN A 516 27.23 -20.69 -6.55
N HIS A 517 27.15 -19.55 -5.86
CA HIS A 517 28.03 -19.23 -4.72
C HIS A 517 27.85 -20.20 -3.55
N TYR A 518 26.61 -20.62 -3.28
CA TYR A 518 26.31 -21.56 -2.21
C TYR A 518 26.90 -22.94 -2.49
N TYR A 519 26.81 -23.44 -3.73
CA TYR A 519 27.36 -24.73 -4.13
C TYR A 519 28.88 -24.71 -4.31
N ASP A 520 29.48 -23.57 -4.63
CA ASP A 520 30.95 -23.44 -4.62
C ASP A 520 31.51 -23.61 -3.19
N ALA A 521 30.77 -23.16 -2.17
CA ALA A 521 31.14 -23.32 -0.77
C ALA A 521 30.75 -24.68 -0.16
N ASN A 522 29.58 -25.21 -0.49
CA ASN A 522 28.98 -26.39 0.18
C ASN A 522 28.96 -27.66 -0.68
N GLY A 523 29.32 -27.57 -1.96
CA GLY A 523 29.19 -28.63 -2.95
C GLY A 523 27.78 -28.74 -3.54
N VAL A 524 27.72 -29.24 -4.78
CA VAL A 524 26.44 -29.49 -5.48
C VAL A 524 25.78 -30.77 -4.94
N PRO A 525 24.52 -30.71 -4.46
CA PRO A 525 23.79 -31.86 -3.95
C PRO A 525 23.63 -32.98 -4.98
N LEU A 526 23.62 -34.24 -4.52
CA LEU A 526 23.43 -35.40 -5.40
C LEU A 526 22.12 -35.31 -6.20
N ARG A 527 21.03 -34.87 -5.58
CA ARG A 527 19.74 -34.60 -6.26
C ARG A 527 19.91 -33.72 -7.49
N ALA A 528 20.64 -32.61 -7.35
CA ALA A 528 20.86 -31.66 -8.43
C ALA A 528 21.72 -32.27 -9.55
N LYS A 529 22.78 -33.02 -9.19
CA LYS A 529 23.61 -33.76 -10.17
C LYS A 529 22.81 -34.80 -10.94
N LEU A 530 21.93 -35.56 -10.27
CA LEU A 530 21.08 -36.57 -10.90
C LEU A 530 20.05 -35.96 -11.85
N ILE A 531 19.46 -34.81 -11.51
CA ILE A 531 18.53 -34.08 -12.39
C ILE A 531 19.29 -33.51 -13.61
N ALA A 532 20.42 -32.84 -13.39
CA ALA A 532 21.22 -32.28 -14.48
C ALA A 532 21.78 -33.36 -15.42
N GLY A 533 22.16 -34.52 -14.87
CA GLY A 533 22.66 -35.69 -15.59
C GLY A 533 21.60 -36.72 -15.96
N PHE A 534 20.32 -36.36 -15.99
CA PHE A 534 19.21 -37.33 -16.17
C PHE A 534 19.36 -38.21 -17.40
N ASN A 535 19.85 -37.65 -18.51
CA ASN A 535 20.08 -38.43 -19.74
C ASN A 535 21.16 -39.49 -19.55
N SER A 536 22.28 -39.13 -18.93
CA SER A 536 23.38 -40.05 -18.66
C SER A 536 23.00 -41.12 -17.64
N SER A 537 22.28 -40.75 -16.58
CA SER A 537 21.81 -41.70 -15.57
C SER A 537 20.75 -42.65 -16.13
N SER A 538 19.84 -42.16 -16.96
CA SER A 538 18.85 -42.99 -17.66
C SER A 538 19.50 -43.92 -18.68
N ALA A 539 20.52 -43.45 -19.41
CA ALA A 539 21.30 -44.27 -20.33
C ALA A 539 22.01 -45.41 -19.58
N ALA A 540 22.63 -45.13 -18.43
CA ALA A 540 23.22 -46.18 -17.58
C ALA A 540 22.16 -47.16 -17.06
N GLY A 541 20.99 -46.66 -16.63
CA GLY A 541 19.86 -47.50 -16.21
C GLY A 541 19.32 -48.40 -17.33
N SER A 542 19.46 -47.99 -18.60
CA SER A 542 19.02 -48.77 -19.76
C SER A 542 19.88 -50.01 -20.05
N ILE A 543 21.10 -50.07 -19.52
CA ILE A 543 22.00 -51.23 -19.68
C ILE A 543 21.44 -52.46 -18.95
N TRP A 544 20.76 -52.26 -17.82
CA TRP A 544 20.12 -53.34 -17.06
C TRP A 544 18.71 -52.95 -16.59
N PRO A 545 17.71 -52.97 -17.48
CA PRO A 545 16.37 -52.47 -17.18
C PRO A 545 15.68 -53.28 -16.09
N GLY A 546 15.97 -54.59 -15.97
CA GLY A 546 15.42 -55.44 -14.90
C GLY A 546 15.82 -54.96 -13.50
N LEU A 547 17.10 -54.64 -13.29
CA LEU A 547 17.59 -54.12 -12.01
C LEU A 547 17.05 -52.72 -11.73
N TYR A 548 17.06 -51.83 -12.73
CA TYR A 548 16.53 -50.47 -12.58
C TYR A 548 15.04 -50.49 -12.19
N ASN A 549 14.24 -51.29 -12.89
CA ASN A 549 12.82 -51.44 -12.60
C ASN A 549 12.59 -52.04 -11.21
N PHE A 550 13.37 -53.06 -10.81
CA PHE A 550 13.29 -53.62 -9.45
C PHE A 550 13.57 -52.55 -8.38
N VAL A 551 14.63 -51.77 -8.55
CA VAL A 551 15.02 -50.69 -7.62
C VAL A 551 13.92 -49.62 -7.51
N MET A 552 13.32 -49.22 -8.63
CA MET A 552 12.32 -48.15 -8.66
C MET A 552 10.93 -48.59 -8.18
N THR A 553 10.54 -49.85 -8.42
CA THR A 553 9.20 -50.39 -8.11
C THR A 553 9.12 -51.03 -6.72
N ASN A 554 10.22 -51.58 -6.20
CA ASN A 554 10.24 -52.17 -4.86
C ASN A 554 10.09 -51.06 -3.79
N SER A 555 9.05 -51.14 -2.96
CA SER A 555 8.67 -50.08 -2.02
C SER A 555 9.75 -49.76 -0.97
N VAL A 556 10.53 -50.76 -0.54
CA VAL A 556 11.58 -50.59 0.47
C VAL A 556 12.83 -50.00 -0.17
N VAL A 557 13.29 -50.61 -1.26
CA VAL A 557 14.51 -50.17 -1.97
C VAL A 557 14.30 -48.78 -2.56
N SER A 558 13.16 -48.53 -3.22
CA SER A 558 12.80 -47.23 -3.80
C SER A 558 12.75 -46.13 -2.75
N LYS A 559 12.20 -46.40 -1.55
CA LYS A 559 12.16 -45.42 -0.46
C LYS A 559 13.55 -45.09 0.07
N TRP A 560 14.41 -46.10 0.23
CA TRP A 560 15.80 -45.89 0.65
C TRP A 560 16.58 -45.08 -0.40
N VAL A 561 16.47 -45.45 -1.68
CA VAL A 561 17.12 -44.74 -2.79
C VAL A 561 16.63 -43.30 -2.87
N LYS A 562 15.32 -43.05 -2.80
CA LYS A 562 14.78 -41.68 -2.83
C LYS A 562 15.28 -40.84 -1.65
N LYS A 563 15.35 -41.41 -0.44
CA LYS A 563 15.87 -40.72 0.74
C LYS A 563 17.37 -40.42 0.61
N SER A 564 18.17 -41.40 0.17
CA SER A 564 19.62 -41.23 0.02
C SER A 564 20.00 -40.27 -1.12
N THR A 565 19.16 -40.16 -2.15
CA THR A 565 19.35 -39.24 -3.28
C THR A 565 18.70 -37.86 -3.08
N GLY A 566 17.96 -37.67 -1.98
CA GLY A 566 17.34 -36.38 -1.62
C GLY A 566 16.01 -36.06 -2.31
N PHE A 567 15.31 -37.08 -2.84
CA PHE A 567 13.97 -36.96 -3.44
C PHE A 567 12.81 -37.26 -2.46
N ALA A 568 13.09 -37.77 -1.25
CA ALA A 568 12.09 -38.10 -0.24
C ALA A 568 12.57 -37.81 1.19
#